data_AF-A0A6G8CL78-F1
#
_entry.id   AF-A0A6G8CL78-F1
#
_cell.length_a   1.000
_cell.length_b   1.000
_cell.length_c   1.000
_cell.angle_alpha   90.00
_cell.angle_beta   90.00
_cell.angle_gamma   90.00
#
_symmetry.space_group_name_H-M   'P 1'
#
loop_
_entity.id
_entity.type
_entity.pdbx_description
1 polymer ?
#
loop_
_entity_poly.entity_id
_entity_poly.type
_entity_poly.pdbx_seq_one_letter_code
_entity_poly.pdbx_strand_id
1 'polypeptide(L)'
;MRSNVQPIPAVPLSRHRASSGVKPLHVAAFVAAAALALWPWMAGQFVLHMAILACINIVIVNGLSLIDRSGQLSFGHSAPVALGAYASVLLVTWTGMGIVSSALLGLFLVAVLAALLGWVILRLKGVYFVLVTFAFAELVRLVLLDAAPITGGASGIAGIAPMEIAGWLFNSRERFYLLALVMAVASLGLMLWLFKRPLGHAMEAVAANPALAESTGINVLRIQIVAYVLGSVLAGVGGVLTARYVGFISPESFNTSMSVAFITMLVIGGRKSAYGPVLGALVLTPLPELFRGAVQTQHMFYGAALIVILRFLPGGIASLASRLRIARSSQ
;
A
#
# COMPACT_ATOMS: atom_id res chain seq x y z
N MET A 1 9.90 4.36 -74.00
CA MET A 1 10.21 4.17 -72.56
C MET A 1 8.90 4.04 -71.80
N ARG A 2 8.49 2.81 -71.46
CA ARG A 2 7.31 2.53 -70.62
C ARG A 2 7.81 2.15 -69.23
N SER A 3 7.47 2.95 -68.22
CA SER A 3 7.86 2.72 -66.83
C SER A 3 7.04 1.58 -66.23
N ASN A 4 7.69 0.46 -65.92
CA ASN A 4 7.11 -0.64 -65.15
C ASN A 4 7.00 -0.20 -63.68
N VAL A 5 5.79 0.15 -63.24
CA VAL A 5 5.47 0.31 -61.81
C VAL A 5 4.76 -0.95 -61.37
N GLN A 6 5.40 -1.74 -60.50
CA GLN A 6 4.77 -2.91 -59.88
C GLN A 6 3.76 -2.45 -58.82
N PRO A 7 2.55 -3.06 -58.74
CA PRO A 7 1.60 -2.75 -57.69
C PRO A 7 2.05 -3.33 -56.34
N ILE A 8 1.93 -2.52 -55.28
CA ILE A 8 2.22 -2.90 -53.88
C ILE A 8 1.19 -3.96 -53.42
N PRO A 9 1.60 -5.08 -52.81
CA PRO A 9 0.66 -6.07 -52.30
C PRO A 9 -0.13 -5.51 -51.10
N ALA A 10 -1.45 -5.64 -51.15
CA ALA A 10 -2.35 -5.21 -50.08
C ALA A 10 -2.12 -6.04 -48.81
N VAL A 11 -1.77 -5.37 -47.70
CA VAL A 11 -1.68 -5.98 -46.37
C VAL A 11 -3.10 -6.35 -45.93
N PRO A 12 -3.40 -7.62 -45.60
CA PRO A 12 -4.72 -7.98 -45.11
C PRO A 12 -4.91 -7.38 -43.71
N LEU A 13 -5.85 -6.44 -43.58
CA LEU A 13 -6.34 -5.96 -42.29
C LEU A 13 -7.12 -7.09 -41.63
N SER A 14 -6.42 -7.94 -40.87
CA SER A 14 -7.05 -8.91 -39.99
C SER A 14 -7.81 -8.15 -38.89
N ARG A 15 -9.11 -7.94 -39.13
CA ARG A 15 -10.05 -7.53 -38.09
C ARG A 15 -10.17 -8.67 -37.08
N HIS A 16 -9.26 -8.71 -36.11
CA HIS A 16 -9.46 -9.49 -34.89
C HIS A 16 -10.67 -8.92 -34.15
N ARG A 17 -11.84 -9.46 -34.43
CA ARG A 17 -12.99 -9.40 -33.51
C ARG A 17 -12.52 -10.05 -32.21
N ALA A 18 -12.19 -9.23 -31.22
CA ALA A 18 -11.96 -9.68 -29.86
C ALA A 18 -13.27 -10.28 -29.34
N SER A 19 -13.38 -11.61 -29.40
CA SER A 19 -14.45 -12.35 -28.76
C SER A 19 -14.41 -12.10 -27.26
N SER A 20 -15.44 -11.44 -26.74
CA SER A 20 -15.67 -11.12 -25.33
C SER A 20 -16.08 -12.35 -24.52
N GLY A 21 -15.25 -13.39 -24.53
CA GLY A 21 -15.34 -14.49 -23.58
C GLY A 21 -14.59 -14.12 -22.30
N VAL A 22 -15.28 -14.13 -21.16
CA VAL A 22 -14.64 -13.96 -19.85
C VAL A 22 -13.64 -15.11 -19.67
N LYS A 23 -12.34 -14.83 -19.83
CA LYS A 23 -11.28 -15.85 -19.80
C LYS A 23 -11.34 -16.61 -18.46
N PRO A 24 -11.11 -17.94 -18.44
CA PRO A 24 -11.16 -18.79 -17.24
C PRO A 24 -10.19 -18.33 -16.11
N LEU A 25 -9.20 -17.49 -16.45
CA LEU A 25 -8.32 -16.84 -15.49
C LEU A 25 -9.03 -15.82 -14.57
N HIS A 26 -10.07 -15.12 -15.06
CA HIS A 26 -10.83 -14.17 -14.25
C HIS A 26 -11.74 -14.89 -13.25
N VAL A 27 -12.25 -16.06 -13.63
CA VAL A 27 -13.05 -16.93 -12.74
C VAL A 27 -12.17 -17.51 -11.64
N ALA A 28 -10.97 -18.01 -11.96
CA ALA A 28 -10.02 -18.51 -10.97
C ALA A 28 -9.52 -17.43 -9.99
N ALA A 29 -9.27 -16.21 -10.49
CA ALA A 29 -8.89 -15.08 -9.64
C ALA A 29 -10.04 -14.62 -8.72
N PHE A 30 -11.29 -14.66 -9.22
CA PHE A 30 -12.48 -14.37 -8.43
C PHE A 30 -12.74 -15.43 -7.37
N VAL A 31 -12.57 -16.72 -7.70
CA VAL A 31 -12.68 -17.84 -6.75
C VAL A 31 -11.58 -17.80 -5.70
N ALA A 32 -10.34 -17.44 -6.06
CA ALA A 32 -9.25 -17.28 -5.10
C ALA A 32 -9.48 -16.07 -4.17
N ALA A 33 -10.01 -14.96 -4.70
CA ALA A 33 -10.38 -13.80 -3.90
C ALA A 33 -11.58 -14.09 -2.97
N ALA A 34 -12.57 -14.85 -3.44
CA ALA A 34 -13.71 -15.31 -2.64
C ALA A 34 -13.29 -16.34 -1.58
N ALA A 35 -12.38 -17.25 -1.90
CA ALA A 35 -11.81 -18.19 -0.95
C ALA A 35 -10.99 -17.45 0.12
N LEU A 36 -10.18 -16.46 -0.25
CA LEU A 36 -9.46 -15.62 0.72
C LEU A 36 -10.38 -14.78 1.61
N ALA A 37 -11.53 -14.35 1.08
CA ALA A 37 -12.53 -13.57 1.80
C ALA A 37 -13.37 -14.41 2.78
N LEU A 38 -13.59 -15.69 2.47
CA LEU A 38 -14.44 -16.59 3.25
C LEU A 38 -13.64 -17.50 4.20
N TRP A 39 -12.37 -17.76 3.90
CA TRP A 39 -11.50 -18.65 4.68
C TRP A 39 -11.29 -18.24 6.15
N PRO A 40 -11.13 -16.94 6.51
CA PRO A 40 -10.85 -16.55 7.89
C PRO A 40 -12.02 -16.81 8.85
N TRP A 41 -13.26 -16.86 8.35
CA TRP A 41 -14.43 -17.18 9.17
C TRP A 41 -14.46 -18.63 9.65
N MET A 42 -13.77 -19.53 8.94
CA MET A 42 -13.81 -20.97 9.23
C MET A 42 -12.63 -21.43 10.09
N ALA A 43 -11.63 -20.58 10.33
CA ALA A 43 -10.32 -20.97 10.87
C ALA A 43 -10.00 -20.40 12.28
N GLY A 44 -10.95 -19.70 12.93
CA GLY A 44 -10.86 -19.25 14.32
C GLY A 44 -10.39 -17.81 14.54
N GLN A 45 -10.53 -17.31 15.79
CA GLN A 45 -10.33 -15.91 16.18
C GLN A 45 -8.92 -15.36 15.90
N PHE A 46 -7.92 -16.24 15.93
CA PHE A 46 -6.52 -15.89 15.64
C PHE A 46 -6.27 -15.67 14.15
N VAL A 47 -6.78 -16.56 13.29
CA VAL A 47 -6.66 -16.42 11.84
C VAL A 47 -7.41 -15.18 11.38
N LEU A 48 -8.57 -14.90 11.98
CA LEU A 48 -9.34 -13.70 11.69
C LEU A 48 -8.58 -12.42 12.09
N HIS A 49 -7.86 -12.42 13.22
CA HIS A 49 -6.98 -11.32 13.60
C HIS A 49 -5.85 -11.09 12.57
N MET A 50 -5.16 -12.16 12.17
CA MET A 50 -4.10 -12.09 11.16
C MET A 50 -4.64 -11.60 9.81
N ALA A 51 -5.84 -12.03 9.42
CA ALA A 51 -6.49 -11.59 8.20
C ALA A 51 -6.85 -10.10 8.23
N ILE A 52 -7.28 -9.56 9.39
CA ILE A 52 -7.52 -8.12 9.57
C ILE A 52 -6.21 -7.34 9.41
N LEU A 53 -5.15 -7.75 10.12
CA LEU A 53 -3.85 -7.09 10.00
C LEU A 53 -3.33 -7.13 8.57
N ALA A 54 -3.51 -8.25 7.86
CA ALA A 54 -3.12 -8.36 6.47
C ALA A 54 -3.91 -7.37 5.61
N CYS A 55 -5.23 -7.25 5.79
CA CYS A 55 -6.04 -6.27 5.07
C CYS A 55 -5.61 -4.82 5.32
N ILE A 56 -5.30 -4.47 6.58
CA ILE A 56 -4.78 -3.14 6.93
C ILE A 56 -3.43 -2.89 6.24
N ASN A 57 -2.52 -3.86 6.31
CA ASN A 57 -1.21 -3.77 5.66
C ASN A 57 -1.34 -3.65 4.13
N ILE A 58 -2.31 -4.32 3.51
CA ILE A 58 -2.60 -4.13 2.06
C ILE A 58 -2.87 -2.65 1.77
N VAL A 59 -3.75 -1.99 2.55
CA VAL A 59 -4.08 -0.57 2.33
C VAL A 59 -2.83 0.31 2.47
N ILE A 60 -2.00 0.07 3.49
CA ILE A 60 -0.78 0.85 3.75
C ILE A 60 0.25 0.66 2.63
N VAL A 61 0.52 -0.59 2.26
CA VAL A 61 1.53 -0.93 1.24
C VAL A 61 1.05 -0.53 -0.16
N ASN A 62 -0.25 -0.53 -0.44
CA ASN A 62 -0.82 0.08 -1.65
C ASN A 62 -0.50 1.57 -1.72
N GLY A 63 -0.60 2.27 -0.58
CA GLY A 63 -0.15 3.66 -0.47
C GLY A 63 1.34 3.82 -0.82
N LEU A 64 2.20 2.97 -0.26
CA LEU A 64 3.64 2.99 -0.57
C LEU A 64 3.94 2.66 -2.04
N SER A 65 3.19 1.72 -2.62
CA SER A 65 3.31 1.35 -4.03
C SER A 65 3.04 2.51 -4.97
N LEU A 66 2.18 3.45 -4.56
CA LEU A 66 1.87 4.62 -5.37
C LEU A 66 3.04 5.61 -5.40
N ILE A 67 3.69 5.81 -4.24
CA ILE A 67 4.91 6.61 -4.13
C ILE A 67 6.02 5.96 -4.98
N ASP A 68 6.18 4.64 -4.84
CA ASP A 68 7.16 3.84 -5.61
C ASP A 68 6.95 3.96 -7.12
N ARG A 69 5.70 3.99 -7.57
CA ARG A 69 5.33 4.14 -8.98
C ARG A 69 5.79 5.46 -9.60
N SER A 70 6.05 6.48 -8.79
CA SER A 70 6.61 7.77 -9.23
C SER A 70 8.14 7.84 -9.18
N GLY A 71 8.79 6.72 -8.87
CA GLY A 71 10.25 6.58 -8.83
C GLY A 71 10.89 6.88 -7.48
N GLN A 72 10.09 7.04 -6.41
CA GLN A 72 10.57 7.40 -5.07
C GLN A 72 10.17 6.32 -4.06
N LEU A 73 11.10 5.89 -3.21
CA LEU A 73 10.82 4.92 -2.16
C LEU A 73 10.94 5.59 -0.79
N SER A 74 9.82 5.73 -0.07
CA SER A 74 9.79 6.40 1.24
C SER A 74 10.13 5.42 2.37
N PHE A 75 11.22 5.69 3.10
CA PHE A 75 11.57 4.95 4.33
C PHE A 75 10.83 5.49 5.56
N GLY A 76 10.06 6.56 5.40
CA GLY A 76 9.26 7.16 6.45
C GLY A 76 7.77 6.87 6.35
N HIS A 77 7.37 5.75 5.74
CA HIS A 77 5.95 5.47 5.47
C HIS A 77 5.14 5.20 6.75
N SER A 78 5.78 4.91 7.89
CA SER A 78 5.12 4.85 9.20
C SER A 78 4.65 6.21 9.70
N ALA A 79 5.25 7.32 9.26
CA ALA A 79 4.87 8.67 9.68
C ALA A 79 3.43 9.02 9.29
N PRO A 80 3.00 8.90 8.02
CA PRO A 80 1.61 9.16 7.66
C PRO A 80 0.62 8.16 8.29
N VAL A 81 1.05 6.92 8.57
CA VAL A 81 0.25 5.95 9.35
C VAL A 81 0.03 6.48 10.77
N ALA A 82 1.08 6.93 11.46
CA ALA A 82 1.01 7.51 12.79
C ALA A 82 0.13 8.76 12.79
N LEU A 83 0.35 9.69 11.86
CA LEU A 83 -0.43 10.92 11.76
C LEU A 83 -1.91 10.63 11.53
N GLY A 84 -2.26 9.67 10.67
CA GLY A 84 -3.66 9.27 10.47
C GLY A 84 -4.29 8.65 11.72
N ALA A 85 -3.56 7.77 12.39
CA ALA A 85 -3.98 7.16 13.65
C ALA A 85 -4.24 8.22 14.74
N TYR A 86 -3.24 9.03 15.06
CA TYR A 86 -3.33 10.04 16.11
C TYR A 86 -4.33 11.14 15.78
N ALA A 87 -4.30 11.71 14.57
CA ALA A 87 -5.24 12.78 14.22
C ALA A 87 -6.69 12.30 14.34
N SER A 88 -7.01 11.09 13.86
CA SER A 88 -8.38 10.57 13.93
C SER A 88 -8.86 10.29 15.36
N VAL A 89 -7.94 9.92 16.27
CA VAL A 89 -8.27 9.62 17.67
C VAL A 89 -8.38 10.91 18.48
N LEU A 90 -7.40 11.80 18.35
CA LEU A 90 -7.36 13.09 19.06
C LEU A 90 -8.53 13.99 18.68
N LEU A 91 -8.95 13.99 17.41
CA LEU A 91 -10.12 14.74 17.00
C LEU A 91 -11.40 14.23 17.68
N VAL A 92 -11.58 12.91 17.80
CA VAL A 92 -12.74 12.38 18.55
C VAL A 92 -12.69 12.79 20.01
N THR A 93 -11.53 12.69 20.67
CA THR A 93 -11.43 13.03 22.11
C THR A 93 -11.55 14.51 22.40
N TRP A 94 -11.08 15.39 21.52
CA TRP A 94 -11.11 16.84 21.74
C TRP A 94 -12.41 17.51 21.31
N THR A 95 -12.96 17.13 20.16
CA THR A 95 -14.12 17.81 19.60
C THR A 95 -15.43 17.05 19.83
N GLY A 96 -15.36 15.79 20.26
CA GLY A 96 -16.53 14.91 20.37
C GLY A 96 -17.19 14.59 19.03
N MET A 97 -16.55 14.93 17.90
CA MET A 97 -17.08 14.67 16.57
C MET A 97 -17.19 13.16 16.31
N GLY A 98 -18.14 12.78 15.45
CA GLY A 98 -18.32 11.40 15.02
C GLY A 98 -17.04 10.79 14.44
N ILE A 99 -16.87 9.47 14.62
CA ILE A 99 -15.63 8.77 14.30
C ILE A 99 -15.26 8.93 12.81
N VAL A 100 -16.24 8.85 11.91
CA VAL A 100 -16.01 9.02 10.46
C VAL A 100 -15.56 10.45 10.13
N SER A 101 -16.21 11.47 10.68
CA SER A 101 -15.83 12.86 10.43
C SER A 101 -14.43 13.17 10.94
N SER A 102 -14.08 12.66 12.13
CA SER A 102 -12.74 12.81 12.70
C SER A 102 -11.69 12.05 11.88
N ALA A 103 -12.02 10.87 11.35
CA ALA A 103 -11.16 10.16 10.43
C ALA A 103 -10.94 10.94 9.13
N LEU A 104 -11.99 11.46 8.49
CA LEU A 104 -11.88 12.23 7.25
C LEU A 104 -11.08 13.52 7.44
N LEU A 105 -11.32 14.26 8.52
CA LEU A 105 -10.56 15.46 8.85
C LEU A 105 -9.10 15.12 9.15
N GLY A 106 -8.84 14.04 9.90
CA GLY A 106 -7.48 13.54 10.15
C GLY A 106 -6.75 13.17 8.87
N LEU A 107 -7.41 12.49 7.92
CA LEU A 107 -6.85 12.16 6.61
C LEU A 107 -6.62 13.40 5.75
N PHE A 108 -7.48 14.40 5.84
CA PHE A 108 -7.26 15.69 5.20
C PHE A 108 -6.01 16.37 5.75
N LEU A 109 -5.79 16.36 7.07
CA LEU A 109 -4.56 16.87 7.69
C LEU A 109 -3.32 16.10 7.21
N VAL A 110 -3.41 14.77 7.09
CA VAL A 110 -2.33 13.95 6.50
C VAL A 110 -2.06 14.38 5.05
N ALA A 111 -3.09 14.63 4.25
CA ALA A 111 -2.93 15.08 2.87
C ALA A 111 -2.22 16.44 2.78
N VAL A 112 -2.61 17.39 3.64
CA VAL A 112 -2.00 18.73 3.71
C VAL A 112 -0.53 18.63 4.14
N LEU A 113 -0.24 17.89 5.22
CA LEU A 113 1.14 17.70 5.69
C LEU A 113 1.98 16.98 4.63
N ALA A 114 1.45 15.95 3.98
CA ALA A 114 2.14 15.25 2.90
C ALA A 114 2.39 16.17 1.69
N ALA A 115 1.48 17.08 1.36
CA ALA A 115 1.66 18.01 0.25
C ALA A 115 2.77 19.04 0.57
N LEU A 116 2.74 19.59 1.80
CA LEU A 116 3.75 20.53 2.28
C LEU A 116 5.14 19.89 2.32
N LEU A 117 5.25 18.72 2.92
CA LEU A 117 6.50 17.97 3.01
C LEU A 117 6.96 17.53 1.62
N GLY A 118 6.07 16.94 0.83
CA GLY A 118 6.34 16.51 -0.54
C GLY A 118 6.94 17.63 -1.37
N TRP A 119 6.40 18.85 -1.27
CA TRP A 119 6.94 20.01 -2.00
C TRP A 119 8.39 20.38 -1.63
N VAL A 120 8.81 20.10 -0.39
CA VAL A 120 10.18 20.32 0.09
C VAL A 120 11.07 19.13 -0.26
N ILE A 121 10.65 17.92 0.11
CA ILE A 121 11.50 16.71 0.09
C ILE A 121 11.63 16.09 -1.30
N LEU A 122 10.64 16.23 -2.19
CA LEU A 122 10.66 15.61 -3.52
C LEU A 122 11.59 16.32 -4.51
N ARG A 123 12.21 17.43 -4.09
CA ARG A 123 13.33 18.05 -4.82
C ARG A 123 14.63 17.25 -4.69
N LEU A 124 14.70 16.37 -3.70
CA LEU A 124 15.85 15.52 -3.42
C LEU A 124 15.80 14.26 -4.31
N LYS A 125 16.97 13.74 -4.69
CA LYS A 125 17.07 12.56 -5.57
C LYS A 125 17.77 11.40 -4.86
N GLY A 126 17.29 10.19 -5.12
CA GLY A 126 17.93 8.95 -4.68
C GLY A 126 18.03 8.82 -3.16
N VAL A 127 19.24 8.61 -2.66
CA VAL A 127 19.51 8.32 -1.24
C VAL A 127 19.09 9.47 -0.33
N TYR A 128 19.18 10.72 -0.78
CA TYR A 128 18.78 11.88 0.03
C TYR A 128 17.28 11.87 0.36
N PHE A 129 16.41 11.47 -0.58
CA PHE A 129 14.98 11.33 -0.31
C PHE A 129 14.70 10.25 0.73
N VAL A 130 15.41 9.11 0.65
CA VAL A 130 15.31 8.02 1.61
C VAL A 130 15.70 8.48 3.01
N LEU A 131 16.85 9.15 3.16
CA LEU A 131 17.34 9.64 4.46
C LEU A 131 16.41 10.68 5.08
N VAL A 132 15.90 11.62 4.28
CA VAL A 132 15.00 12.66 4.78
C VAL A 132 13.63 12.10 5.17
N THR A 133 13.10 11.13 4.41
CA THR A 133 11.83 10.48 4.80
C THR A 133 11.98 9.65 6.08
N PHE A 134 13.10 8.94 6.25
CA PHE A 134 13.43 8.27 7.51
C PHE A 134 13.48 9.28 8.67
N ALA A 135 14.22 10.38 8.51
CA ALA A 135 14.35 11.40 9.54
C ALA A 135 13.01 12.05 9.87
N PHE A 136 12.14 12.26 8.87
CA PHE A 136 10.79 12.77 9.08
C PHE A 136 9.93 11.81 9.90
N ALA A 137 9.98 10.50 9.63
CA ALA A 137 9.24 9.52 10.43
C ALA A 137 9.70 9.49 11.89
N GLU A 138 11.01 9.56 12.11
CA GLU A 138 11.56 9.63 13.45
C GLU A 138 11.21 10.95 14.15
N LEU A 139 11.22 12.07 13.43
CA LEU A 139 10.77 13.35 13.95
C LEU A 139 9.30 13.30 14.37
N VAL A 140 8.40 12.75 13.53
CA VAL A 140 6.99 12.57 13.89
C VAL A 140 6.87 11.70 15.14
N ARG A 141 7.63 10.61 15.23
CA ARG A 141 7.64 9.72 16.40
C ARG A 141 8.07 10.46 17.67
N LEU A 142 9.15 11.24 17.60
CA LEU A 142 9.68 12.01 18.74
C LEU A 142 8.72 13.13 19.15
N VAL A 143 8.11 13.85 18.20
CA VAL A 143 7.10 14.87 18.50
C VAL A 143 5.88 14.24 19.19
N LEU A 144 5.43 13.07 18.71
CA LEU A 144 4.33 12.34 19.36
C LEU A 144 4.72 11.82 20.76
N LEU A 145 6.00 11.50 20.99
CA LEU A 145 6.49 11.04 22.27
C LEU A 145 6.61 12.19 23.30
N ASP A 146 7.13 13.33 22.86
CA ASP A 146 7.37 14.52 23.69
C ASP A 146 6.08 15.30 24.01
N ALA A 147 5.11 15.29 23.09
CA ALA A 147 3.79 15.90 23.28
C ALA A 147 2.87 15.10 24.23
N ALA A 148 3.42 14.56 25.32
CA ALA A 148 2.75 13.66 26.26
C ALA A 148 1.40 14.16 26.79
N PRO A 149 1.18 15.46 27.09
CA PRO A 149 -0.13 15.96 27.54
C PRO A 149 -1.25 15.78 26.50
N ILE A 150 -0.89 15.67 25.22
CA ILE A 150 -1.81 15.55 24.09
C ILE A 150 -1.92 14.11 23.64
N THR A 151 -0.79 13.43 23.47
CA THR A 151 -0.71 12.10 22.83
C THR A 151 -0.68 10.94 23.82
N GLY A 152 -0.55 11.22 25.11
CA GLY A 152 -0.23 10.23 26.14
C GLY A 152 1.26 9.84 26.18
N GLY A 153 2.09 10.37 25.28
CA GLY A 153 3.53 10.14 25.25
C GLY A 153 3.86 8.65 25.12
N ALA A 154 4.81 8.16 25.91
CA ALA A 154 5.18 6.74 25.93
C ALA A 154 4.01 5.82 26.34
N SER A 155 3.11 6.28 27.21
CA SER A 155 1.94 5.52 27.65
C SER A 155 0.91 5.33 26.54
N GLY A 156 0.92 6.19 25.52
CA GLY A 156 -0.03 6.16 24.42
C GLY A 156 -1.48 6.46 24.83
N ILE A 157 -2.41 6.17 23.92
CA ILE A 157 -3.85 6.35 24.10
C ILE A 157 -4.52 4.98 24.06
N ALA A 158 -5.17 4.60 25.17
CA ALA A 158 -5.93 3.36 25.30
C ALA A 158 -7.44 3.60 25.29
N GLY A 159 -8.22 2.52 25.15
CA GLY A 159 -9.68 2.59 25.21
C GLY A 159 -10.30 3.25 23.98
N ILE A 160 -9.63 3.17 22.84
CA ILE A 160 -10.10 3.78 21.60
C ILE A 160 -11.38 3.04 21.15
N ALA A 161 -12.48 3.79 21.04
CA ALA A 161 -13.75 3.24 20.62
C ALA A 161 -13.66 2.59 19.24
N PRO A 162 -14.32 1.43 19.01
CA PRO A 162 -14.33 0.75 17.72
C PRO A 162 -14.93 1.64 16.64
N MET A 163 -14.66 1.31 15.37
CA MET A 163 -15.20 2.07 14.26
C MET A 163 -16.75 2.05 14.28
N GLU A 164 -17.36 3.21 14.06
CA GLU A 164 -18.81 3.36 13.87
C GLU A 164 -19.07 4.10 12.57
N ILE A 165 -19.90 3.54 11.70
CA ILE A 165 -20.29 4.16 10.42
C ILE A 165 -21.81 4.19 10.35
N ALA A 166 -22.41 5.39 10.31
CA ALA A 166 -23.85 5.58 10.19
C ALA A 166 -24.69 4.73 11.19
N GLY A 167 -24.25 4.65 12.46
CA GLY A 167 -24.91 3.87 13.51
C GLY A 167 -24.53 2.39 13.57
N TRP A 168 -23.74 1.88 12.62
CA TRP A 168 -23.24 0.50 12.65
C TRP A 168 -21.91 0.42 13.39
N LEU A 169 -21.92 -0.24 14.56
CA LEU A 169 -20.72 -0.53 15.34
C LEU A 169 -19.98 -1.77 14.82
N PHE A 170 -18.70 -1.59 14.56
CA PHE A 170 -17.74 -2.64 14.17
C PHE A 170 -16.97 -3.16 15.38
N ASN A 171 -17.70 -3.59 16.43
CA ASN A 171 -17.12 -4.09 17.68
C ASN A 171 -16.67 -5.57 17.60
N SER A 172 -17.33 -6.39 16.79
CA SER A 172 -16.94 -7.76 16.56
C SER A 172 -15.82 -7.84 15.52
N ARG A 173 -14.86 -8.74 15.75
CA ARG A 173 -13.73 -8.95 14.82
C ARG A 173 -14.22 -9.32 13.43
N GLU A 174 -15.29 -10.10 13.31
CA GLU A 174 -15.89 -10.48 12.02
C GLU A 174 -16.38 -9.27 11.22
N ARG A 175 -17.08 -8.35 11.89
CA ARG A 175 -17.55 -7.10 11.27
C ARG A 175 -16.36 -6.23 10.89
N PHE A 176 -15.37 -6.12 11.77
CA PHE A 176 -14.17 -5.35 11.48
C PHE A 176 -13.37 -5.94 10.31
N TYR A 177 -13.34 -7.27 10.18
CA TYR A 177 -12.74 -7.95 9.04
C TYR A 177 -13.43 -7.57 7.73
N LEU A 178 -14.76 -7.54 7.67
CA LEU A 178 -15.47 -7.04 6.49
C LEU A 178 -15.09 -5.61 6.14
N LEU A 179 -15.03 -4.73 7.14
CA LEU A 179 -14.61 -3.35 6.92
C LEU A 179 -13.19 -3.28 6.37
N ALA A 180 -12.23 -3.97 7.00
CA ALA A 180 -10.84 -3.99 6.57
C ALA A 180 -10.69 -4.59 5.16
N LEU A 181 -11.45 -5.64 4.85
CA LEU A 181 -11.48 -6.27 3.52
C LEU A 181 -12.05 -5.31 2.47
N VAL A 182 -13.17 -4.65 2.74
CA VAL A 182 -13.75 -3.64 1.84
C VAL A 182 -12.74 -2.52 1.57
N MET A 183 -12.06 -2.03 2.60
CA MET A 183 -11.03 -0.99 2.44
C MET A 183 -9.81 -1.49 1.65
N ALA A 184 -9.37 -2.74 1.87
CA ALA A 184 -8.29 -3.36 1.11
C ALA A 184 -8.67 -3.51 -0.37
N VAL A 185 -9.86 -4.03 -0.68
CA VAL A 185 -10.38 -4.16 -2.04
C VAL A 185 -10.58 -2.79 -2.69
N ALA A 186 -11.10 -1.80 -1.98
CA ALA A 186 -11.26 -0.44 -2.46
C ALA A 186 -9.91 0.20 -2.80
N SER A 187 -8.89 0.02 -1.95
CA SER A 187 -7.54 0.53 -2.22
C SER A 187 -6.89 -0.13 -3.44
N LEU A 188 -7.09 -1.44 -3.63
CA LEU A 188 -6.64 -2.16 -4.83
C LEU A 188 -7.39 -1.68 -6.08
N GLY A 189 -8.71 -1.54 -5.98
CA GLY A 189 -9.55 -1.01 -7.06
C GLY A 189 -9.13 0.40 -7.48
N LEU A 190 -8.82 1.26 -6.50
CA LEU A 190 -8.28 2.59 -6.74
C LEU A 190 -6.95 2.51 -7.49
N MET A 191 -6.01 1.66 -7.08
CA MET A 191 -4.73 1.49 -7.80
C MET A 191 -4.93 1.00 -9.23
N LEU A 192 -5.77 -0.03 -9.43
CA LEU A 192 -6.05 -0.59 -10.76
C LEU A 192 -6.74 0.42 -11.68
N TRP A 193 -7.58 1.28 -11.12
CA TRP A 193 -8.20 2.37 -11.86
C TRP A 193 -7.18 3.47 -12.18
N LEU A 194 -6.39 3.91 -11.20
CA LEU A 194 -5.43 5.00 -11.31
C LEU A 194 -4.30 4.68 -12.31
N PHE A 195 -3.79 3.45 -12.31
CA PHE A 195 -2.71 3.01 -13.21
C PHE A 195 -3.15 2.86 -14.67
N LYS A 196 -4.47 2.86 -14.95
CA LYS A 196 -5.00 2.91 -16.33
C LYS A 196 -5.29 4.33 -16.81
N ARG A 197 -5.15 5.33 -15.92
CA ARG A 197 -5.43 6.73 -16.23
C ARG A 197 -4.13 7.46 -16.62
N PRO A 198 -4.23 8.64 -17.28
CA PRO A 198 -3.06 9.41 -17.69
C PRO A 198 -2.08 9.71 -16.54
N LEU A 199 -2.61 9.91 -15.34
CA LEU A 199 -1.82 10.14 -14.14
C LEU A 199 -0.94 8.93 -13.77
N GLY A 200 -1.45 7.70 -13.91
CA GLY A 200 -0.65 6.49 -13.71
C GLY A 200 0.46 6.33 -14.74
N HIS A 201 0.16 6.59 -16.01
CA HIS A 201 1.18 6.58 -17.08
C HIS A 201 2.23 7.67 -16.88
N ALA A 202 1.83 8.86 -16.40
CA ALA A 202 2.76 9.93 -16.05
C ALA A 202 3.68 9.51 -14.88
N MET A 203 3.16 8.85 -13.85
CA MET A 203 3.98 8.30 -12.76
C MET A 203 5.01 7.30 -13.30
N GLU A 204 4.59 6.35 -14.14
CA GLU A 204 5.49 5.37 -14.75
C GLU A 204 6.56 6.01 -15.65
N ALA A 205 6.20 7.03 -16.43
CA ALA A 205 7.14 7.78 -17.25
C ALA A 205 8.19 8.52 -16.39
N VAL A 206 7.73 9.18 -15.33
CA VAL A 206 8.61 9.86 -14.37
C VAL A 206 9.54 8.86 -13.66
N ALA A 207 9.03 7.68 -13.29
CA ALA A 207 9.84 6.64 -12.67
C ALA A 207 10.87 6.02 -13.62
N ALA A 208 10.56 5.92 -14.91
CA ALA A 208 11.46 5.35 -15.91
C ALA A 208 12.63 6.28 -16.22
N ASN A 209 12.35 7.56 -16.50
CA ASN A 209 13.38 8.58 -16.72
C ASN A 209 12.80 9.99 -16.47
N PRO A 210 13.07 10.60 -15.31
CA PRO A 210 12.57 11.93 -14.99
C PRO A 210 12.96 13.01 -16.00
N ALA A 211 14.20 12.98 -16.53
CA ALA A 211 14.69 13.99 -17.46
C ALA A 211 13.99 13.89 -18.83
N LEU A 212 13.70 12.66 -19.29
CA LEU A 212 12.92 12.44 -20.51
C LEU A 212 11.45 12.81 -20.32
N ALA A 213 10.88 12.54 -19.15
CA ALA A 213 9.51 12.96 -18.85
C ALA A 213 9.38 14.50 -18.89
N GLU A 214 10.36 15.23 -18.34
CA GLU A 214 10.39 16.70 -18.39
C GLU A 214 10.48 17.24 -19.82
N SER A 215 11.27 16.62 -20.70
CA SER A 215 11.38 17.08 -22.10
C SER A 215 10.07 16.89 -22.89
N THR A 216 9.21 15.96 -22.46
CA THR A 216 7.86 15.79 -23.01
C THR A 216 6.80 16.73 -22.41
N GLY A 217 7.19 17.62 -21.49
CA GLY A 217 6.31 18.60 -20.85
C GLY A 217 5.63 18.13 -19.56
N ILE A 218 5.99 16.95 -19.03
CA ILE A 218 5.48 16.46 -17.75
C ILE A 218 6.20 17.17 -16.60
N ASN A 219 5.46 17.80 -15.68
CA ASN A 219 6.04 18.34 -14.47
C ASN A 219 6.31 17.21 -13.45
N VAL A 220 7.55 16.73 -13.39
CA VAL A 220 8.00 15.64 -12.51
C VAL A 220 7.63 15.90 -11.05
N LEU A 221 7.95 17.08 -10.54
CA LEU A 221 7.70 17.44 -9.14
C LEU A 221 6.21 17.35 -8.82
N ARG A 222 5.35 17.88 -9.70
CA ARG A 222 3.90 17.87 -9.49
C ARG A 222 3.33 16.44 -9.47
N ILE A 223 3.82 15.56 -10.36
CA ILE A 223 3.41 14.15 -10.39
C ILE A 223 3.87 13.41 -9.12
N GLN A 224 5.11 13.64 -8.68
CA GLN A 224 5.64 13.03 -7.47
C GLN A 224 4.90 13.51 -6.21
N ILE A 225 4.54 14.80 -6.13
CA ILE A 225 3.75 15.33 -5.00
C ILE A 225 2.38 14.65 -4.94
N VAL A 226 1.71 14.51 -6.08
CA VAL A 226 0.41 13.84 -6.13
C VAL A 226 0.54 12.36 -5.73
N ALA A 227 1.58 11.67 -6.19
CA ALA A 227 1.87 10.29 -5.78
C ALA A 227 2.09 10.18 -4.25
N TYR A 228 2.89 11.09 -3.70
CA TYR A 228 3.24 11.13 -2.29
C TYR A 228 2.00 11.42 -1.42
N VAL A 229 1.20 12.42 -1.77
CA VAL A 229 -0.03 12.77 -1.05
C VAL A 229 -1.03 11.61 -1.05
N LEU A 230 -1.35 11.05 -2.22
CA LEU A 230 -2.29 9.93 -2.31
C LEU A 230 -1.76 8.69 -1.57
N GLY A 231 -0.45 8.42 -1.65
CA GLY A 231 0.20 7.32 -0.95
C GLY A 231 0.16 7.50 0.57
N SER A 232 0.44 8.71 1.07
CA SER A 232 0.36 9.07 2.48
C SER A 232 -1.07 9.03 3.01
N VAL A 233 -2.06 9.45 2.23
CA VAL A 233 -3.48 9.36 2.64
C VAL A 233 -3.90 7.90 2.79
N LEU A 234 -3.54 7.02 1.86
CA LEU A 234 -3.79 5.57 1.99
C LEU A 234 -3.08 4.97 3.22
N ALA A 235 -1.85 5.39 3.49
CA ALA A 235 -1.15 5.01 4.71
C ALA A 235 -1.89 5.48 5.98
N GLY A 236 -2.36 6.73 5.97
CA GLY A 236 -3.18 7.30 7.04
C GLY A 236 -4.47 6.52 7.26
N VAL A 237 -5.14 6.05 6.20
CA VAL A 237 -6.32 5.18 6.30
C VAL A 237 -5.96 3.90 7.05
N GLY A 238 -4.82 3.28 6.73
CA GLY A 238 -4.33 2.12 7.48
C GLY A 238 -4.06 2.44 8.95
N GLY A 239 -3.57 3.65 9.25
CA GLY A 239 -3.39 4.14 10.62
C GLY A 239 -4.71 4.26 11.39
N VAL A 240 -5.73 4.86 10.78
CA VAL A 240 -7.09 4.94 11.36
C VAL A 240 -7.63 3.55 11.65
N LEU A 241 -7.53 2.63 10.69
CA LEU A 241 -7.99 1.25 10.87
C LEU A 241 -7.21 0.54 11.99
N THR A 242 -5.89 0.73 12.05
CA THR A 242 -5.04 0.12 13.08
C THR A 242 -5.45 0.60 14.48
N ALA A 243 -5.59 1.92 14.66
CA ALA A 243 -5.96 2.52 15.93
C ALA A 243 -7.31 1.99 16.45
N ARG A 244 -8.30 1.89 15.56
CA ARG A 244 -9.66 1.44 15.89
C ARG A 244 -9.77 -0.07 16.06
N TYR A 245 -8.89 -0.83 15.43
CA TYR A 245 -8.86 -2.28 15.56
C TYR A 245 -8.17 -2.73 16.85
N VAL A 246 -6.96 -2.19 17.09
CA VAL A 246 -6.13 -2.56 18.24
C VAL A 246 -6.71 -1.95 19.52
N GLY A 247 -7.39 -0.81 19.42
CA GLY A 247 -7.97 -0.11 20.57
C GLY A 247 -6.92 0.64 21.41
N PHE A 248 -5.66 0.65 20.95
CA PHE A 248 -4.52 1.27 21.59
C PHE A 248 -3.54 1.78 20.53
N ILE A 249 -2.99 2.98 20.76
CA ILE A 249 -1.88 3.52 19.95
C ILE A 249 -0.79 4.07 20.86
N SER A 250 0.46 3.76 20.54
CA SER A 250 1.65 4.37 21.16
C SER A 250 2.62 4.86 20.10
N PRO A 251 3.40 5.93 20.34
CA PRO A 251 4.34 6.46 19.35
C PRO A 251 5.38 5.42 18.94
N GLU A 252 5.78 4.57 19.88
CA GLU A 252 6.77 3.50 19.70
C GLU A 252 6.31 2.41 18.72
N SER A 253 5.00 2.22 18.56
CA SER A 253 4.42 1.28 17.60
C SER A 253 4.66 1.69 16.14
N PHE A 254 4.88 2.98 15.88
CA PHE A 254 5.06 3.55 14.53
C PHE A 254 6.54 3.82 14.19
N ASN A 255 7.41 2.89 14.56
CA ASN A 255 8.85 3.02 14.36
C ASN A 255 9.31 2.73 12.92
N THR A 256 10.59 2.95 12.64
CA THR A 256 11.18 2.67 11.33
C THR A 256 11.14 1.19 10.96
N SER A 257 11.23 0.26 11.92
CA SER A 257 11.12 -1.17 11.62
C SER A 257 9.78 -1.50 10.94
N MET A 258 8.70 -0.80 11.31
CA MET A 258 7.42 -0.88 10.62
C MET A 258 7.50 -0.38 9.15
N SER A 259 8.17 0.75 8.91
CA SER A 259 8.41 1.26 7.55
C SER A 259 9.22 0.28 6.69
N VAL A 260 10.27 -0.32 7.26
CA VAL A 260 11.05 -1.37 6.60
C VAL A 260 10.17 -2.57 6.29
N ALA A 261 9.30 -2.99 7.22
CA ALA A 261 8.35 -4.06 6.96
C ALA A 261 7.44 -3.75 5.76
N PHE A 262 6.89 -2.54 5.65
CA PHE A 262 6.09 -2.15 4.49
C PHE A 262 6.87 -2.16 3.17
N ILE A 263 8.12 -1.71 3.19
CA ILE A 263 9.01 -1.79 2.02
C ILE A 263 9.27 -3.25 1.65
N THR A 264 9.53 -4.13 2.62
CA THR A 264 9.73 -5.55 2.36
C THR A 264 8.49 -6.20 1.75
N MET A 265 7.30 -5.88 2.25
CA MET A 265 6.02 -6.30 1.66
C MET A 265 5.89 -5.85 0.20
N LEU A 266 6.18 -4.58 -0.09
CA LEU A 266 6.11 -4.05 -1.46
C LEU A 266 7.11 -4.75 -2.39
N VAL A 267 8.37 -4.89 -1.96
CA VAL A 267 9.46 -5.44 -2.77
C VAL A 267 9.22 -6.93 -3.06
N ILE A 268 8.90 -7.70 -2.02
CA ILE A 268 8.64 -9.15 -2.14
C ILE A 268 7.35 -9.42 -2.89
N GLY A 269 6.31 -8.63 -2.66
CA GLY A 269 5.08 -8.71 -3.41
C GLY A 269 5.30 -8.46 -4.91
N GLY A 270 6.11 -7.45 -5.23
CA GLY A 270 6.57 -7.12 -6.57
C GLY A 270 6.21 -5.69 -6.98
N ARG A 271 7.21 -4.79 -6.97
CA ARG A 271 7.08 -3.34 -7.25
C ARG A 271 6.40 -2.98 -8.57
N LYS A 272 6.61 -3.81 -9.60
CA LYS A 272 6.07 -3.55 -10.96
C LYS A 272 4.61 -3.93 -11.13
N SER A 273 4.02 -4.69 -10.20
CA SER A 273 2.63 -5.18 -10.32
C SER A 273 1.70 -4.44 -9.36
N ALA A 274 0.50 -4.09 -9.84
CA ALA A 274 -0.58 -3.55 -9.00
C ALA A 274 -1.05 -4.55 -7.93
N TYR A 275 -0.91 -5.86 -8.18
CA TYR A 275 -1.25 -6.92 -7.23
C TYR A 275 -0.08 -7.28 -6.30
N GLY A 276 1.11 -6.77 -6.56
CA GLY A 276 2.31 -7.06 -5.77
C GLY A 276 2.13 -6.72 -4.29
N PRO A 277 1.79 -5.48 -3.94
CA PRO A 277 1.50 -5.07 -2.56
C PRO A 277 0.56 -6.02 -1.80
N VAL A 278 -0.49 -6.49 -2.49
CA VAL A 278 -1.50 -7.38 -1.92
C VAL A 278 -0.88 -8.72 -1.54
N LEU A 279 -0.16 -9.35 -2.48
CA LEU A 279 0.51 -10.63 -2.24
C LEU A 279 1.59 -10.51 -1.17
N GLY A 280 2.35 -9.41 -1.17
CA GLY A 280 3.38 -9.14 -0.18
C GLY A 280 2.83 -9.03 1.23
N ALA A 281 1.75 -8.26 1.43
CA ALA A 281 1.10 -8.11 2.71
C ALA A 281 0.45 -9.43 3.18
N LEU A 282 -0.20 -10.19 2.28
CA LEU A 282 -0.81 -11.48 2.62
C LEU A 282 0.21 -12.53 3.08
N VAL A 283 1.42 -12.52 2.50
CA VAL A 283 2.46 -13.50 2.83
C VAL A 283 3.28 -13.06 4.04
N LEU A 284 3.70 -11.79 4.09
CA LEU A 284 4.61 -11.34 5.15
C LEU A 284 3.91 -10.94 6.45
N THR A 285 2.61 -10.64 6.45
CA THR A 285 1.90 -10.36 7.72
C THR A 285 1.86 -11.56 8.66
N PRO A 286 1.47 -12.78 8.23
CA PRO A 286 1.46 -13.95 9.12
C PRO A 286 2.86 -14.53 9.37
N LEU A 287 3.87 -14.16 8.56
CA LEU A 287 5.18 -14.80 8.60
C LEU A 287 5.90 -14.68 9.95
N PRO A 288 6.01 -13.49 10.59
CA PRO A 288 6.60 -13.37 11.92
C PRO A 288 5.88 -14.21 12.98
N GLU A 289 4.57 -14.38 12.84
CA GLU A 289 3.74 -15.11 13.79
C GLU A 289 3.98 -16.62 13.73
N LEU A 290 4.28 -17.16 12.54
CA LEU A 290 4.70 -18.56 12.39
C LEU A 290 6.01 -18.87 13.13
N PHE A 291 6.85 -17.87 13.33
CA PHE A 291 8.13 -17.98 14.04
C PHE A 291 8.05 -17.52 15.50
N ARG A 292 6.85 -17.18 16.01
CA ARG A 292 6.68 -16.66 17.37
C ARG A 292 7.18 -17.60 18.47
N GLY A 293 7.17 -18.92 18.21
CA GLY A 293 7.71 -19.92 19.14
C GLY A 293 9.22 -19.80 19.41
N ALA A 294 9.96 -19.06 18.57
CA ALA A 294 11.40 -18.86 18.67
C ALA A 294 11.72 -17.35 18.80
N VAL A 295 11.17 -16.70 19.83
CA VAL A 295 11.17 -15.23 20.05
C VAL A 295 12.54 -14.58 19.81
N GLN A 296 13.65 -15.17 20.29
CA GLN A 296 14.99 -14.60 20.14
C GLN A 296 15.55 -14.72 18.71
N THR A 297 15.18 -15.76 17.95
CA THR A 297 15.68 -16.01 16.59
C THR A 297 14.68 -15.63 15.50
N GLN A 298 13.50 -15.13 15.87
CA GLN A 298 12.44 -14.71 14.95
C GLN A 298 12.93 -13.72 13.89
N HIS A 299 13.69 -12.69 14.29
CA HIS A 299 14.23 -11.71 13.35
C HIS A 299 15.26 -12.33 12.39
N MET A 300 16.01 -13.33 12.85
CA MET A 300 16.99 -14.05 12.03
C MET A 300 16.29 -14.94 10.98
N PHE A 301 15.25 -15.67 11.39
CA PHE A 301 14.43 -16.46 10.47
C PHE A 301 13.67 -15.59 9.47
N TYR A 302 13.12 -14.47 9.92
CA TYR A 302 12.48 -13.49 9.04
C TYR A 302 13.48 -12.99 7.99
N GLY A 303 14.67 -12.52 8.42
CA GLY A 303 15.73 -12.07 7.51
C GLY A 303 16.20 -13.13 6.52
N ALA A 304 16.39 -14.38 6.98
CA ALA A 304 16.76 -15.50 6.12
C ALA A 304 15.68 -15.79 5.07
N ALA A 305 14.41 -15.81 5.48
CA ALA A 305 13.28 -15.99 4.56
C ALA A 305 13.23 -14.86 3.52
N LEU A 306 13.47 -13.60 3.92
CA LEU A 306 13.57 -12.48 2.98
C LEU A 306 14.71 -12.69 1.96
N ILE A 307 15.90 -13.12 2.40
CA ILE A 307 17.04 -13.37 1.50
C ILE A 307 16.70 -14.46 0.49
N VAL A 308 16.10 -15.56 0.93
CA VAL A 308 15.65 -16.65 0.05
C VAL A 308 14.65 -16.13 -0.98
N ILE A 309 13.61 -15.41 -0.54
CA ILE A 309 12.59 -14.89 -1.45
C ILE A 309 13.21 -13.91 -2.46
N LEU A 310 14.08 -12.99 -2.04
CA LEU A 310 14.72 -12.04 -2.94
C LEU A 310 15.69 -12.72 -3.93
N ARG A 311 16.38 -13.78 -3.50
CA ARG A 311 17.30 -14.58 -4.33
C ARG A 311 16.53 -15.35 -5.41
N PHE A 312 15.43 -16.00 -5.06
CA PHE A 312 14.71 -16.91 -5.97
C PHE A 312 13.56 -16.23 -6.74
N LEU A 313 13.03 -15.11 -6.24
CA LEU A 313 11.93 -14.34 -6.86
C LEU A 313 12.29 -12.85 -7.04
N PRO A 314 13.26 -12.51 -7.92
CA PRO A 314 13.72 -11.12 -8.10
C PRO A 314 12.65 -10.17 -8.68
N GLY A 315 11.57 -10.70 -9.25
CA GLY A 315 10.40 -9.91 -9.69
C GLY A 315 9.28 -9.83 -8.64
N GLY A 316 9.50 -10.40 -7.46
CA GLY A 316 8.48 -10.61 -6.44
C GLY A 316 7.50 -11.75 -6.79
N ILE A 317 6.62 -12.06 -5.86
CA ILE A 317 5.62 -13.14 -5.96
C ILE A 317 4.70 -12.92 -7.15
N ALA A 318 4.33 -11.66 -7.45
CA ALA A 318 3.49 -11.33 -8.59
C ALA A 318 4.09 -11.74 -9.94
N SER A 319 5.41 -11.84 -10.06
CA SER A 319 6.09 -12.21 -11.31
C SER A 319 5.96 -13.70 -11.67
N LEU A 320 5.59 -14.54 -10.69
CA LEU A 320 5.45 -15.99 -10.88
C LEU A 320 4.30 -16.31 -11.86
N ALA A 321 3.19 -15.56 -11.76
CA ALA A 321 2.04 -15.72 -12.66
C ALA A 321 2.37 -15.41 -14.12
N SER A 322 3.20 -14.39 -14.38
CA SER A 322 3.66 -14.06 -15.73
C SER A 322 4.64 -15.09 -16.30
N ARG A 323 5.57 -15.62 -15.48
CA ARG A 323 6.54 -16.64 -15.92
C ARG A 323 5.86 -17.95 -16.31
N LEU A 324 4.85 -18.38 -15.54
CA LEU A 324 4.05 -19.58 -15.85
C LEU A 324 3.22 -19.42 -17.13
N ARG A 325 2.80 -18.19 -17.47
CA ARG A 325 2.10 -17.90 -18.72
C ARG A 325 3.01 -18.00 -19.95
N ILE A 326 4.25 -17.52 -19.84
CA ILE A 326 5.24 -17.58 -20.93
C ILE A 326 5.67 -19.02 -21.18
N ALA A 327 5.87 -19.81 -20.11
CA ALA A 327 6.21 -21.24 -20.23
C ALA A 327 5.10 -22.08 -20.87
N ARG A 328 3.83 -21.68 -20.73
CA ARG A 328 2.68 -22.34 -21.37
C ARG A 328 2.42 -21.92 -22.82
N SER A 329 2.97 -20.78 -23.28
CA SER A 329 2.89 -20.36 -24.68
C SER A 329 4.05 -20.87 -25.54
N SER A 330 5.04 -21.52 -24.93
CA SER A 330 6.19 -22.16 -25.59
C SER A 330 6.04 -23.68 -25.71
N GLN A 331 4.85 -24.22 -25.41
CA GLN A 331 4.43 -25.59 -25.70
C GLN A 331 3.26 -25.54 -26.68
#